data_AF-A0A4Y2W7C1-F1
#
_entry.id   AF-A0A4Y2W7C1-F1
#
_cell.length_a   1.000
_cell.length_b   1.000
_cell.length_c   1.000
_cell.angle_alpha   90.00
_cell.angle_beta   90.00
_cell.angle_gamma   90.00
#
_symmetry.space_group_name_H-M   'P 1'
#
loop_
_entity.id
_entity.type
_entity.pdbx_description
1 polymer ?
#
loop_
_entity_poly.entity_id
_entity_poly.type
_entity_poly.pdbx_seq_one_letter_code
_entity_poly.pdbx_strand_id
1 'polypeptide(L)' 'QLKKKFNVQGIPMLIVTRKDGTVISTNGRSDVENKGVKAFIDWNK' A
#
# COMPACT_ATOMS: atom_id res chain seq x y z
N GLN A 1 -4.20 3.51 16.27
CA GLN A 1 -4.11 2.03 16.14
C GLN A 1 -4.12 1.61 14.65
N LEU A 2 -3.11 2.03 13.87
CA LEU A 2 -2.97 1.62 12.45
C LEU A 2 -1.68 0.83 12.21
N LYS A 3 -0.58 1.24 12.86
CA LYS A 3 0.69 0.50 12.85
C LYS A 3 0.48 -0.97 13.26
N LYS A 4 -0.23 -1.23 14.36
CA LYS A 4 -0.56 -2.58 14.81
C LYS A 4 -1.49 -3.32 13.83
N LYS A 5 -2.53 -2.64 13.32
CA LYS A 5 -3.52 -3.20 12.39
C LYS A 5 -2.88 -3.73 11.10
N PHE A 6 -1.92 -2.98 10.56
CA PHE A 6 -1.21 -3.35 9.33
C PHE A 6 0.17 -3.96 9.57
N ASN A 7 0.46 -4.37 10.81
CA ASN A 7 1.73 -4.97 11.20
C ASN A 7 2.96 -4.18 10.70
N VAL A 8 2.95 -2.86 10.92
CA VAL A 8 4.02 -1.97 10.46
C VAL A 8 5.28 -2.19 11.30
N GLN A 9 6.25 -2.92 10.77
CA GLN A 9 7.50 -3.27 11.46
C GLN A 9 8.65 -2.27 11.28
N GLY A 10 8.59 -1.40 10.26
CA GLY A 10 9.61 -0.39 9.98
C GLY A 10 9.08 0.79 9.17
N ILE A 11 9.87 1.85 9.01
CA ILE A 11 9.55 3.01 8.17
C ILE A 11 10.71 3.30 7.21
N PRO A 12 10.44 3.85 6.01
CA PRO A 12 9.13 4.24 5.47
C PRO A 12 8.27 3.06 4.95
N MET A 13 6.94 3.14 5.16
CA MET A 13 5.96 2.18 4.61
C MET A 13 4.67 2.87 4.13
N LEU A 14 4.05 2.32 3.08
CA LEU A 14 2.81 2.79 2.47
C LEU A 14 1.84 1.61 2.30
N ILE A 15 0.67 1.71 2.93
CA ILE A 15 -0.42 0.75 2.81
C ILE A 15 -1.47 1.34 1.87
N VAL A 16 -1.88 0.56 0.87
CA VAL A 16 -2.87 0.96 -0.14
C VAL A 16 -4.18 0.27 0.17
N THR A 17 -5.25 1.04 0.30
CA THR A 17 -6.58 0.56 0.67
C THR A 17 -7.65 1.21 -0.21
N ARG A 18 -8.74 0.48 -0.47
CA ARG A 18 -9.97 1.04 -1.05
C ARG A 18 -10.72 1.88 -0.01
N LYS A 19 -11.70 2.67 -0.47
CA LYS A 19 -12.57 3.49 0.39
C LYS A 19 -13.33 2.66 1.44
N ASP A 20 -13.69 1.42 1.12
CA ASP A 20 -14.36 0.49 2.02
C ASP A 20 -13.41 -0.14 3.08
N GLY A 21 -12.12 0.17 3.03
CA GLY A 21 -11.10 -0.36 3.94
C GLY A 21 -10.45 -1.67 3.47
N THR A 22 -10.83 -2.21 2.31
CA THR A 22 -10.17 -3.38 1.70
C THR A 22 -8.70 -3.07 1.43
N VAL A 23 -7.79 -3.93 1.86
CA VAL A 23 -6.35 -3.78 1.63
C VAL A 23 -5.99 -4.27 0.23
N ILE A 24 -5.39 -3.38 -0.56
CA ILE A 24 -4.93 -3.67 -1.93
C ILE A 24 -3.46 -4.11 -1.90
N SER A 25 -2.61 -3.38 -1.18
CA SER A 25 -1.17 -3.68 -1.07
C SER A 25 -0.62 -3.19 0.27
N THR A 26 0.16 -4.03 0.94
CA THR A 26 0.99 -3.64 2.09
C THR A 26 2.40 -3.22 1.69
N ASN A 27 2.75 -3.38 0.41
CA ASN A 27 4.06 -3.08 -0.17
C ASN A 27 4.03 -1.83 -1.06
N GLY A 28 3.07 -0.92 -0.80
CA GLY A 28 2.80 0.23 -1.66
C GLY A 28 4.02 1.11 -1.91
N ARG A 29 4.97 1.15 -0.97
CA ARG A 29 6.24 1.86 -1.14
C ARG A 29 7.03 1.29 -2.32
N SER A 30 7.27 -0.03 -2.30
CA SER A 30 8.02 -0.73 -3.36
C SER A 30 7.27 -0.73 -4.68
N ASP A 31 5.95 -0.82 -4.65
CA ASP A 31 5.11 -0.69 -5.85
C ASP A 31 5.35 0.65 -6.56
N VAL A 32 5.34 1.77 -5.83
CA VAL A 32 5.62 3.10 -6.39
C VAL A 32 7.05 3.20 -6.91
N GLU A 33 8.02 2.72 -6.14
CA GLU A 33 9.44 2.74 -6.50
C GLU A 33 9.71 1.96 -7.79
N ASN A 34 9.16 0.76 -7.92
CA ASN A 34 9.46 -0.14 -9.03
C ASN A 34 8.59 0.11 -10.28
N LYS A 35 7.34 0.53 -10.10
CA LYS A 35 6.35 0.61 -11.19
C LYS A 35 5.96 2.05 -11.57
N GLY A 36 6.27 3.04 -10.73
CA GLY A 36 5.82 4.41 -10.93
C GLY A 36 4.31 4.50 -11.10
N VAL A 37 3.85 5.23 -12.12
CA VAL A 37 2.42 5.41 -12.42
C VAL A 37 1.66 4.10 -12.64
N LYS A 38 2.33 3.03 -13.11
CA LYS A 38 1.69 1.72 -13.31
C LYS A 38 1.22 1.08 -12.01
N ALA A 39 1.80 1.44 -10.86
CA ALA A 39 1.34 0.98 -9.55
C ALA A 39 -0.14 1.34 -9.33
N PHE A 40 -0.52 2.59 -9.64
CA PHE A 40 -1.90 3.05 -9.48
C PHE A 40 -2.87 2.31 -10.40
N ILE A 41 -2.46 2.06 -11.65
CA ILE A 41 -3.26 1.31 -12.61
C ILE A 41 -3.50 -0.12 -12.10
N ASP A 42 -2.48 -0.77 -11.54
CA ASP A 42 -2.60 -2.10 -10.96
C ASP A 42 -3.50 -2.13 -9.72
N TRP A 43 -3.43 -1.12 -8.85
CA TRP A 43 -4.28 -1.04 -7.65
C TRP A 43 -5.75 -0.75 -7.96
N ASN A 44 -6.04 -0.16 -9.11
CA ASN A 44 -7.39 0.20 -9.53
C ASN A 44 -8.06 -0.87 -10.43
N LYS A 45 -7.41 -2.02 -10.60
CA LYS A 45 -8.05 -3.24 -11.12
C LYS A 45 -8.87 -3.92 -10.01
#